data_AF-A0A8J3MXD2-F1
#
_entry.id   AF-A0A8J3MXD2-F1
#
_cell.length_a   1.000
_cell.length_b   1.000
_cell.length_c   1.000
_cell.angle_alpha   90.00
_cell.angle_beta   90.00
_cell.angle_gamma   90.00
#
_symmetry.space_group_name_H-M   'P 1'
#
loop_
_entity.id
_entity.type
_entity.pdbx_description
1 polymer ?
#
loop_
_entity_poly.entity_id
_entity_poly.type
_entity_poly.pdbx_seq_one_letter_code
_entity_poly.pdbx_strand_id
1 'polypeptide(L)' 'MYEFKRQILYKAEQAGVQVLLASRWEPSSKTCSCCGWVNEALTLSDRVFVCLECGSVQDRDANAARNLAALAQ' A
#
# COMPACT_ATOMS: atom_id res chain seq x y z
N MET A 1 -8.86 -5.18 -15.16
CA MET A 1 -8.63 -5.39 -13.71
C MET A 1 -9.92 -5.75 -12.95
N TYR A 2 -10.83 -6.52 -13.55
CA TYR A 2 -12.09 -6.94 -12.89
C TYR A 2 -11.99 -8.36 -12.34
N GLU A 3 -11.30 -9.26 -13.05
CA GLU A 3 -11.21 -10.66 -12.66
C GLU A 3 -10.44 -10.88 -11.36
N PHE A 4 -9.27 -10.25 -11.18
CA PHE A 4 -8.49 -10.39 -9.94
C PHE A 4 -9.27 -9.92 -8.70
N LYS A 5 -9.96 -8.78 -8.82
CA LYS A 5 -10.86 -8.27 -7.77
C LYS A 5 -12.00 -9.25 -7.49
N ARG A 6 -12.66 -9.79 -8.55
CA ARG A 6 -13.72 -10.78 -8.42
C ARG A 6 -13.23 -12.02 -7.67
N GLN A 7 -12.01 -12.49 -7.98
CA GLN A 7 -11.40 -13.65 -7.34
C GLN A 7 -11.16 -13.45 -5.84
N ILE A 8 -10.60 -12.29 -5.46
CA ILE A 8 -10.41 -11.92 -4.05
C ILE A 8 -11.75 -11.88 -3.32
N LEU A 9 -12.77 -11.23 -3.89
CA LEU A 9 -14.07 -11.06 -3.25
C LEU A 9 -14.77 -12.40 -3.00
N TYR A 10 -14.86 -13.29 -4.00
CA TYR A 10 -15.54 -14.57 -3.78
C TYR A 10 -14.79 -15.48 -2.80
N LYS A 11 -13.45 -15.43 -2.80
CA LYS A 11 -12.64 -16.21 -1.85
C LYS A 11 -12.75 -15.67 -0.42
N ALA A 12 -12.79 -14.36 -0.26
CA ALA A 12 -12.96 -13.74 1.04
C ALA A 12 -14.34 -14.03 1.63
N GLU A 13 -15.39 -13.97 0.81
CA GLU A 13 -16.75 -14.40 1.20
C GLU A 13 -16.76 -15.87 1.67
N GLN A 14 -16.14 -16.77 0.90
CA GLN A 14 -16.03 -18.19 1.30
C GLN A 14 -15.26 -18.40 2.62
N ALA A 15 -14.29 -17.54 2.93
CA ALA A 15 -13.47 -17.63 4.13
C ALA A 15 -14.04 -16.84 5.32
N GLY A 16 -15.14 -16.10 5.16
CA GLY A 16 -15.66 -15.19 6.18
C GLY A 16 -14.75 -13.98 6.46
N VAL A 17 -13.92 -13.58 5.49
CA VAL A 17 -12.96 -12.47 5.61
C VAL A 17 -13.56 -11.21 4.99
N GLN A 18 -13.46 -10.08 5.69
CA GLN A 18 -13.87 -8.78 5.16
C GLN A 18 -12.80 -8.22 4.21
N VAL A 19 -13.23 -7.64 3.09
CA VAL A 19 -12.34 -6.96 2.13
C VAL A 19 -12.69 -5.47 2.09
N LEU A 20 -11.73 -4.62 2.45
CA LEU A 20 -11.82 -3.18 2.25
C LEU A 20 -11.12 -2.79 0.94
N LEU A 21 -11.79 -1.96 0.13
CA LEU A 21 -11.23 -1.46 -1.12
C LEU A 21 -10.64 -0.06 -0.91
N ALA A 22 -9.33 0.06 -1.01
CA ALA A 22 -8.66 1.35 -0.99
C ALA A 22 -8.95 2.16 -2.28
N SER A 23 -8.87 3.49 -2.16
CA SER A 23 -8.99 4.40 -3.30
C SER A 23 -7.85 4.18 -4.31
N ARG A 24 -8.15 4.32 -5.61
CA ARG A 24 -7.13 4.23 -6.67
C ARG A 24 -6.07 5.32 -6.60
N TRP A 25 -6.36 6.42 -5.91
CA TRP A 25 -5.49 7.59 -5.80
C TRP A 25 -4.72 7.64 -4.49
N GLU A 26 -4.82 6.58 -3.68
CA GLU A 26 -4.10 6.47 -2.43
C GLU A 26 -2.58 6.39 -2.69
N PRO A 27 -1.77 7.35 -2.19
CA PRO A 27 -0.33 7.38 -2.41
C PRO A 27 0.45 6.34 -1.59
N SER A 28 -0.08 5.12 -1.45
CA SER A 28 0.44 4.06 -0.58
C SER A 28 1.93 3.76 -0.78
N SER A 29 2.45 3.79 -2.01
CA SER A 29 3.89 3.55 -2.28
C SER A 29 4.78 4.76 -2.06
N LYS A 30 4.22 5.98 -2.09
CA LYS A 30 4.95 7.26 -1.96
C LYS A 30 4.92 7.81 -0.54
N THR A 31 3.95 7.42 0.28
CA THR A 31 3.85 7.85 1.67
C THR A 31 4.75 6.99 2.57
N CYS A 32 5.48 7.60 3.49
CA CYS A 32 6.26 6.88 4.48
C CYS A 32 5.31 6.26 5.52
N SER A 33 5.34 4.93 5.64
CA SER A 33 4.54 4.21 6.65
C SER A 33 4.95 4.46 8.10
N CYS A 34 6.09 5.12 8.34
CA CYS A 34 6.55 5.46 9.69
C CYS A 34 6.12 6.86 10.15
N CYS A 35 6.12 7.85 9.24
CA CYS A 35 5.92 9.25 9.63
C CYS A 35 4.95 10.04 8.72
N GLY A 36 4.45 9.46 7.63
CA GLY A 36 3.51 10.11 6.72
C GLY A 36 4.14 11.00 5.64
N TRP A 37 5.47 11.19 5.63
CA TRP A 37 6.15 11.95 4.58
C TRP A 37 5.89 11.41 3.18
N VAL A 38 5.57 12.26 2.20
CA VAL A 38 5.32 11.84 0.83
C VAL A 38 6.52 12.12 -0.07
N ASN A 39 7.09 11.07 -0.66
CA ASN A 39 8.14 11.18 -1.66
C ASN A 39 7.54 11.42 -3.05
N GLU A 40 7.42 12.68 -3.46
CA GLU A 40 6.89 13.02 -4.79
C GLU A 40 7.78 12.54 -5.94
N ALA A 41 9.10 12.51 -5.72
CA ALA A 41 10.12 12.16 -6.70
C ALA A 41 10.28 10.64 -6.91
N LEU A 42 9.60 9.80 -6.13
CA LEU A 42 9.68 8.34 -6.24
C LEU A 42 9.18 7.86 -7.61
N THR A 43 10.02 7.06 -8.27
CA THR A 43 9.78 6.49 -9.60
C THR A 43 9.40 5.01 -9.54
N LEU A 44 8.92 4.46 -10.66
CA LEU A 44 8.57 3.05 -10.75
C LEU A 44 9.80 2.11 -10.69
N SER A 45 10.99 2.60 -11.08
CA SER A 45 12.25 1.86 -10.98
C SER A 45 12.77 1.76 -9.55
N ASP A 46 12.35 2.64 -8.65
CA ASP A 46 12.80 2.62 -7.26
C ASP A 46 12.16 1.46 -6.51
N ARG A 47 12.96 0.45 -6.17
CA ARG A 47 12.52 -0.72 -5.38
C ARG A 47 12.64 -0.50 -3.87
N VAL A 48 13.44 0.48 -3.46
CA VAL A 48 13.65 0.85 -2.06
C VAL A 48 13.03 2.21 -1.81
N PHE A 49 12.21 2.31 -0.78
CA PHE A 49 11.70 3.57 -0.26
C PHE A 49 12.68 4.11 0.80
N VAL A 50 13.18 5.32 0.57
CA VAL A 50 14.00 6.07 1.53
C VAL A 50 13.21 7.30 1.97
N CYS A 51 12.90 7.38 3.26
CA CYS A 51 12.27 8.55 3.83
C CYS A 51 13.33 9.61 4.16
N LEU A 52 13.19 10.81 3.58
CA LEU A 52 14.10 11.93 3.87
C LEU A 52 13.76 12.66 5.18
N GLU A 53 12.61 12.37 5.78
CA GLU A 53 12.16 13.01 7.02
C GLU A 53 12.53 12.19 8.27
N CYS A 54 12.20 10.88 8.30
CA CYS A 54 12.50 10.01 9.45
C CYS A 54 13.68 9.05 9.22
N GLY A 55 14.28 9.03 8.02
CA GLY A 55 15.42 8.17 7.70
C GLY A 55 15.09 6.68 7.52
N SER A 56 13.81 6.29 7.54
CA SER A 56 13.42 4.90 7.31
C SER A 56 13.83 4.43 5.90
N VAL A 57 14.40 3.23 5.83
CA VAL A 57 14.79 2.56 4.58
C VAL A 57 14.14 1.20 4.55
N GLN A 58 13.34 0.94 3.52
CA GLN A 58 12.57 -0.31 3.41
C GLN A 58 12.22 -0.61 1.96
N ASP A 59 11.87 -1.87 1.68
CA ASP A 59 11.30 -2.25 0.39
C ASP A 59 10.02 -1.43 0.12
N ARG A 60 9.86 -0.94 -1.11
CA ARG A 60 8.74 -0.08 -1.50
C ARG A 60 7.40 -0.79 -1.39
N ASP A 61 7.34 -2.07 -1.74
CA ASP A 61 6.09 -2.83 -1.71
C ASP A 61 5.72 -3.16 -0.25
N ALA A 62 6.72 -3.40 0.62
CA ALA A 62 6.51 -3.52 2.06
C ALA A 62 6.03 -2.21 2.72
N ASN A 63 6.56 -1.06 2.29
CA ASN A 63 6.06 0.25 2.73
C ASN A 63 4.59 0.46 2.31
N ALA A 64 4.27 0.16 1.05
CA ALA A 64 2.91 0.28 0.52
C ALA A 64 1.92 -0.64 1.25
N ALA A 65 2.31 -1.88 1.53
CA ALA A 65 1.49 -2.83 2.28
C ALA A 65 1.14 -2.31 3.68
N ARG A 66 2.11 -1.72 4.40
CA ARG A 66 1.87 -1.12 5.73
C ARG A 66 0.90 0.07 5.65
N ASN A 67 1.05 0.93 4.65
CA ASN A 67 0.12 2.05 4.44
C ASN A 67 -1.30 1.57 4.15
N LEU A 68 -1.46 0.55 3.29
CA LEU A 68 -2.78 -0.03 3.01
C LEU A 68 -3.38 -0.71 4.24
N ALA A 69 -2.58 -1.41 5.04
CA ALA A 69 -3.03 -2.01 6.29
C ALA A 69 -3.53 -0.95 7.29
N ALA A 70 -2.87 0.22 7.35
CA ALA A 70 -3.28 1.32 8.22
C ALA A 70 -4.64 1.94 7.85
N LEU A 71 -5.14 1.73 6.62
CA LEU A 71 -6.48 2.16 6.20
C LEU A 71 -7.61 1.24 6.67
N ALA A 72 -7.29 0.00 7.04
CA ALA A 72 -8.27 -1.03 7.38
C ALA A 72 -8.66 -1.05 8.87
N GLN A 73 -8.72 0.14 9.49
CA GLN A 73 -9.10 0.33 10.90
C GLN A 73 -10.60 0.11 11.13
#